data_AF-A0A835NP27-F1
#
_entry.id   AF-A0A835NP27-F1
#
_cell.length_a   1.000
_cell.length_b   1.000
_cell.length_c   1.000
_cell.angle_alpha   90.00
_cell.angle_beta   90.00
_cell.angle_gamma   90.00
#
_symmetry.space_group_name_H-M   'P 1'
#
loop_
_entity.id
_entity.type
_entity.pdbx_description
1 polymer ?
#
loop_
_entity_poly.entity_id
_entity_poly.type
_entity_poly.pdbx_seq_one_letter_code
_entity_poly.pdbx_strand_id
1 'polypeptide(L)'
;MAQMWNQEKDHLKKFNELMVAYRVRPTVLLPFWNVAGFVLGAGSALLGKKGAMACTVAVEESISEHYNNQIRTLIEEDPEKYKELLQVIKQFRDDEQEHHDIGLEHDAEATPAYSVLKTAIQLGCKAAIFLSERIYIQYACGKFPTPLTQGVGDVPFTQSLLPEDEVVCSAYVSDRQLLVRQKPVHTLVHWH
;
A
#
# COMPACT_ATOMS: atom_id res chain seq x y z
N MET A 1 15.15 -3.70 -10.06
CA MET A 1 14.71 -2.29 -9.93
C MET A 1 13.79 -1.80 -11.03
N ALA A 2 14.18 -1.77 -12.31
CA ALA A 2 13.25 -1.35 -13.38
C ALA A 2 12.04 -2.29 -13.53
N GLN A 3 12.24 -3.59 -13.30
CA GLN A 3 11.17 -4.59 -13.27
C GLN A 3 10.20 -4.35 -12.11
N MET A 4 10.70 -4.29 -10.87
CA MET A 4 9.92 -3.94 -9.67
C MET A 4 9.09 -2.66 -9.90
N TRP A 5 9.75 -1.57 -10.31
CA TRP A 5 9.04 -0.31 -10.62
C TRP A 5 7.88 -0.43 -11.62
N ASN A 6 7.92 -1.38 -12.56
CA ASN A 6 6.81 -1.63 -13.46
C ASN A 6 5.73 -2.53 -12.84
N GLN A 7 6.11 -3.53 -12.05
CA GLN A 7 5.17 -4.36 -11.27
C GLN A 7 4.30 -3.48 -10.35
N GLU A 8 4.89 -2.52 -9.64
CA GLU A 8 4.17 -1.69 -8.68
C GLU A 8 3.23 -0.69 -9.37
N LYS A 9 3.54 -0.30 -10.61
CA LYS A 9 2.59 0.46 -11.45
C LYS A 9 1.40 -0.40 -11.84
N ASP A 10 1.64 -1.66 -12.19
CA ASP A 10 0.59 -2.60 -12.57
C ASP A 10 -0.29 -2.95 -11.37
N HIS A 11 0.30 -3.10 -10.17
CA HIS A 11 -0.44 -3.25 -8.91
C HIS A 11 -1.31 -2.03 -8.63
N LEU A 12 -0.73 -0.82 -8.66
CA LEU A 12 -1.49 0.42 -8.46
C LEU A 12 -2.61 0.58 -9.50
N LYS A 13 -2.35 0.22 -10.76
CA LYS A 13 -3.38 0.23 -11.81
C LYS A 13 -4.52 -0.72 -11.45
N LYS A 14 -4.20 -1.94 -11.01
CA LYS A 14 -5.21 -2.91 -10.61
C LYS A 14 -6.03 -2.44 -9.42
N PHE A 15 -5.41 -1.85 -8.40
CA PHE A 15 -6.18 -1.28 -7.29
C PHE A 15 -7.00 -0.07 -7.69
N ASN A 16 -6.58 0.77 -8.63
CA ASN A 16 -7.47 1.82 -9.16
C ASN A 16 -8.74 1.22 -9.79
N GLU A 17 -8.62 0.12 -10.55
CA GLU A 17 -9.78 -0.59 -11.09
C GLU A 17 -10.67 -1.14 -9.97
N LEU A 18 -10.08 -1.75 -8.94
CA LEU A 18 -10.82 -2.27 -7.78
C LEU A 18 -11.51 -1.15 -6.98
N MET A 19 -10.86 -0.02 -6.75
CA MET A 19 -11.45 1.14 -6.07
C MET A 19 -12.73 1.61 -6.79
N VAL A 20 -12.73 1.61 -8.12
CA VAL A 20 -13.91 1.95 -8.92
C VAL A 20 -14.98 0.84 -8.83
N ALA A 21 -14.58 -0.42 -8.96
CA ALA A 21 -15.50 -1.57 -8.93
C ALA A 21 -16.24 -1.68 -7.59
N TYR A 22 -15.53 -1.52 -6.48
CA TYR A 22 -16.06 -1.55 -5.12
C TYR A 22 -16.61 -0.18 -4.67
N ARG A 23 -16.56 0.86 -5.52
CA ARG A 23 -17.02 2.23 -5.21
C ARG A 23 -16.37 2.84 -3.97
N VAL A 24 -15.14 2.44 -3.69
CA VAL A 24 -14.30 2.89 -2.58
C VAL A 24 -13.65 4.22 -2.97
N ARG A 25 -13.57 5.16 -2.02
CA ARG A 25 -12.84 6.42 -2.21
C ARG A 25 -11.51 6.38 -1.46
N PRO A 26 -10.43 6.94 -2.02
CA PRO A 26 -9.16 6.99 -1.31
C PRO A 26 -9.29 7.80 -0.01
N THR A 27 -8.51 7.41 1.01
CA THR A 27 -8.45 8.15 2.27
C THR A 27 -8.03 9.62 2.08
N VAL A 28 -8.57 10.53 2.88
CA VAL A 28 -8.22 11.96 2.86
C VAL A 28 -6.76 12.20 3.23
N LEU A 29 -6.14 11.26 3.96
CA LEU A 29 -4.72 11.33 4.31
C LEU A 29 -3.78 11.00 3.14
N LEU A 30 -4.29 10.59 2.00
CA LEU A 30 -3.46 10.15 0.88
C LEU A 30 -2.42 11.20 0.41
N PRO A 31 -2.73 12.51 0.33
CA PRO A 31 -1.72 13.53 0.01
C PRO A 31 -0.59 13.61 1.04
N PHE A 32 -0.91 13.41 2.32
CA PHE A 32 0.07 13.40 3.39
C PHE A 32 1.02 12.20 3.25
N TRP A 33 0.46 11.00 3.01
CA TRP A 33 1.25 9.79 2.81
C TRP A 33 2.12 9.83 1.56
N ASN A 34 1.66 10.48 0.48
CA ASN A 34 2.49 10.70 -0.70
C ASN A 34 3.75 11.51 -0.36
N VAL A 35 3.61 12.59 0.41
CA VAL A 35 4.75 13.40 0.82
C VAL A 35 5.69 12.58 1.70
N ALA A 36 5.15 11.84 2.67
CA ALA A 36 5.94 10.96 3.54
C ALA A 36 6.71 9.89 2.76
N GLY A 37 6.05 9.20 1.83
CA GLY A 37 6.67 8.17 0.97
C GLY A 37 7.77 8.75 0.10
N PHE A 38 7.56 9.94 -0.49
CA PHE A 38 8.57 10.60 -1.32
C PHE A 38 9.80 11.01 -0.50
N VAL A 39 9.58 11.60 0.70
CA VAL A 39 10.66 11.99 1.60
C VAL A 39 11.45 10.77 2.05
N LEU A 40 10.79 9.67 2.40
CA LEU A 40 11.44 8.41 2.77
C LEU A 40 12.27 7.84 1.62
N GLY A 41 11.70 7.81 0.41
CA GLY A 41 12.39 7.36 -0.81
C GLY A 41 13.59 8.23 -1.19
N ALA A 42 13.46 9.55 -1.12
CA ALA A 42 14.56 10.48 -1.40
C ALA A 42 15.64 10.40 -0.31
N GLY A 43 15.25 10.35 0.95
CA GLY A 43 16.17 10.23 2.08
C GLY A 43 16.97 8.93 2.03
N SER A 44 16.31 7.80 1.76
CA SER A 44 16.99 6.51 1.59
C SER A 44 17.88 6.47 0.34
N ALA A 45 17.50 7.11 -0.76
CA ALA A 45 18.35 7.24 -1.94
C ALA A 45 19.64 8.05 -1.65
N LEU A 46 19.56 9.09 -0.81
CA LEU A 46 20.73 9.87 -0.38
C LEU A 46 21.70 9.05 0.50
N LEU A 47 21.23 8.02 1.19
CA LEU A 47 22.07 7.05 1.91
C LEU A 47 22.76 6.04 0.97
N GLY A 48 22.52 6.15 -0.35
CA GLY A 48 23.09 5.30 -1.38
C GLY A 48 22.32 4.00 -1.60
N LYS A 49 22.89 3.12 -2.45
CA LYS A 49 22.25 1.87 -2.91
C LYS A 49 21.80 0.99 -1.73
N LYS A 50 22.66 0.80 -0.73
CA LYS A 50 22.36 -0.03 0.45
C LYS A 50 21.22 0.54 1.30
N GLY A 51 21.24 1.85 1.57
CA GLY A 51 20.16 2.51 2.31
C GLY A 51 18.81 2.47 1.59
N ALA A 52 18.82 2.65 0.26
CA ALA A 52 17.62 2.48 -0.56
C ALA A 52 17.08 1.04 -0.51
N MET A 53 17.95 0.03 -0.57
CA MET A 53 17.55 -1.38 -0.47
C MET A 53 17.07 -1.76 0.93
N ALA A 54 17.72 -1.26 1.99
CA ALA A 54 17.26 -1.44 3.36
C ALA A 54 15.86 -0.85 3.58
N CYS A 55 15.59 0.32 2.98
CA CYS A 55 14.26 0.89 2.99
C CYS A 55 13.26 0.03 2.21
N THR A 56 13.63 -0.49 1.04
CA THR A 56 12.79 -1.42 0.27
C THR A 56 12.43 -2.64 1.11
N VAL A 57 13.43 -3.37 1.64
CA VAL A 57 13.21 -4.56 2.48
C VAL A 57 12.24 -4.28 3.63
N ALA A 58 12.43 -3.18 4.36
CA ALA A 58 11.59 -2.85 5.51
C ALA A 58 10.13 -2.54 5.13
N VAL A 59 9.91 -1.88 3.98
CA VAL A 59 8.56 -1.54 3.51
C VAL A 59 7.88 -2.77 2.90
N GLU A 60 8.56 -3.52 2.02
CA GLU A 60 7.97 -4.69 1.35
C GLU A 60 7.59 -5.79 2.36
N GLU A 61 8.38 -5.98 3.41
CA GLU A 61 8.03 -6.88 4.52
C GLU A 61 6.75 -6.41 5.26
N SER A 62 6.64 -5.10 5.50
CA SER A 62 5.47 -4.53 6.20
C SER A 62 4.19 -4.68 5.38
N ILE A 63 4.29 -4.55 4.05
CA ILE A 63 3.15 -4.67 3.14
C ILE A 63 2.80 -6.14 2.92
N SER A 64 3.79 -7.02 2.81
CA SER A 64 3.56 -8.47 2.79
C SER A 64 2.83 -8.94 4.06
N GLU A 65 3.21 -8.44 5.24
CA GLU A 65 2.50 -8.71 6.50
C GLU A 65 1.06 -8.15 6.47
N HIS A 66 0.87 -6.94 5.92
CA HIS A 66 -0.45 -6.35 5.75
C HIS A 66 -1.36 -7.19 4.84
N TYR A 67 -0.87 -7.62 3.68
CA TYR A 67 -1.61 -8.48 2.76
C TYR A 67 -1.94 -9.85 3.36
N ASN A 68 -1.03 -10.45 4.13
CA ASN A 68 -1.34 -11.67 4.87
C ASN A 68 -2.50 -11.49 5.86
N ASN A 69 -2.55 -10.34 6.56
CA ASN A 69 -3.67 -10.03 7.45
C ASN A 69 -4.98 -9.85 6.66
N GLN A 70 -4.96 -9.14 5.53
CA GLN A 70 -6.15 -8.98 4.67
C GLN A 70 -6.65 -10.31 4.12
N ILE A 71 -5.75 -11.19 3.68
CA ILE A 71 -6.10 -12.54 3.20
C ILE A 71 -6.79 -13.33 4.32
N ARG A 72 -6.27 -13.27 5.55
CA ARG A 72 -6.90 -13.93 6.71
C ARG A 72 -8.31 -13.40 6.94
N THR A 73 -8.48 -12.08 6.99
CA THR A 73 -9.79 -11.43 7.17
C THR A 73 -10.79 -11.87 6.10
N LEU A 74 -10.42 -11.85 4.82
CA LEU A 74 -11.31 -12.24 3.73
C LEU A 74 -11.67 -13.73 3.77
N ILE A 75 -10.74 -14.61 4.18
CA ILE A 75 -11.01 -16.05 4.33
C ILE A 75 -11.95 -16.32 5.51
N GLU A 76 -11.79 -15.61 6.62
CA GLU A 76 -12.65 -15.76 7.81
C GLU A 76 -14.08 -15.29 7.56
N GLU A 77 -14.25 -14.27 6.71
CA GLU A 77 -15.55 -13.73 6.35
C GLU A 77 -16.31 -14.62 5.35
N ASP A 78 -15.80 -14.79 4.12
CA ASP A 78 -16.38 -15.69 3.13
C ASP A 78 -15.40 -15.93 1.95
N PRO A 79 -14.69 -17.06 1.92
CA PRO A 79 -13.65 -17.32 0.93
C PRO A 79 -14.20 -17.49 -0.50
N GLU A 80 -15.45 -17.93 -0.66
CA GLU A 80 -16.06 -18.11 -1.99
C GLU A 80 -16.57 -16.77 -2.53
N LYS A 81 -17.15 -15.92 -1.68
CA LYS A 81 -17.54 -14.55 -2.05
C LYS A 81 -16.33 -13.73 -2.52
N TYR A 82 -15.20 -13.80 -1.80
CA TYR A 82 -14.04 -12.96 -2.06
C TYR A 82 -12.95 -13.62 -2.90
N LYS A 83 -13.25 -14.73 -3.58
CA LYS A 83 -12.26 -15.53 -4.32
C LYS A 83 -11.38 -14.72 -5.27
N GLU A 84 -11.97 -13.81 -6.05
CA GLU A 84 -11.22 -12.97 -7.00
C GLU A 84 -10.31 -11.97 -6.29
N LEU A 85 -10.82 -11.30 -5.25
CA LEU A 85 -10.03 -10.34 -4.45
C LEU A 85 -8.88 -11.05 -3.71
N LEU A 86 -9.15 -12.23 -3.16
CA LEU A 86 -8.14 -13.09 -2.53
C LEU A 86 -7.03 -13.49 -3.49
N GLN A 87 -7.35 -13.81 -4.75
CA GLN A 87 -6.34 -14.13 -5.76
C GLN A 87 -5.45 -12.93 -6.06
N VAL A 88 -6.03 -11.74 -6.22
CA VAL A 88 -5.27 -10.51 -6.47
C VAL A 88 -4.33 -10.20 -5.30
N ILE A 89 -4.83 -10.20 -4.06
CA ILE A 89 -4.01 -9.87 -2.89
C ILE A 89 -2.92 -10.91 -2.65
N LYS A 90 -3.20 -12.20 -2.90
CA LYS A 90 -2.18 -13.26 -2.83
C LYS A 90 -1.08 -13.06 -3.84
N GLN A 91 -1.44 -12.75 -5.09
CA GLN A 91 -0.46 -12.48 -6.13
C GLN A 91 0.44 -11.30 -5.74
N PHE A 92 -0.13 -10.20 -5.28
CA PHE A 92 0.66 -9.03 -4.91
C PHE A 92 1.53 -9.28 -3.70
N ARG A 93 1.03 -9.99 -2.68
CA ARG A 93 1.87 -10.45 -1.56
C ARG A 93 3.07 -11.26 -2.04
N ASP A 94 2.88 -12.17 -2.99
CA ASP A 94 3.98 -13.01 -3.49
C ASP A 94 4.99 -12.17 -4.28
N ASP A 95 4.54 -11.18 -5.06
CA ASP A 95 5.39 -10.20 -5.74
C ASP A 95 6.20 -9.35 -4.72
N GLU A 96 5.57 -8.83 -3.68
CA GLU A 96 6.25 -8.05 -2.62
C GLU A 96 7.28 -8.89 -1.86
N GLN A 97 7.03 -10.19 -1.68
CA GLN A 97 7.99 -11.10 -1.08
C GLN A 97 9.20 -11.33 -1.99
N GLU A 98 9.00 -11.46 -3.30
CA GLU A 98 10.10 -11.51 -4.27
C GLU A 98 10.94 -10.22 -4.20
N HIS A 99 10.29 -9.06 -4.10
CA HIS A 99 10.97 -7.77 -3.98
C HIS A 99 11.77 -7.63 -2.69
N HIS A 100 11.23 -8.12 -1.58
CA HIS A 100 11.94 -8.21 -0.31
C HIS A 100 13.22 -9.05 -0.44
N ASP A 101 13.13 -10.22 -1.07
CA ASP A 101 14.26 -11.16 -1.20
C ASP A 101 15.35 -10.57 -2.12
N ILE A 102 14.97 -9.94 -3.24
CA ILE A 102 15.88 -9.14 -4.07
C ILE A 102 16.52 -8.01 -3.25
N GLY A 103 15.73 -7.40 -2.36
CA GLY A 103 16.16 -6.45 -1.35
C GLY A 103 17.37 -6.93 -0.54
N LEU A 104 17.25 -8.13 0.03
CA LEU A 104 18.27 -8.78 0.84
C LEU A 104 19.51 -9.17 0.03
N GLU A 105 19.32 -9.72 -1.17
CA GLU A 105 20.42 -10.13 -2.07
C GLU A 105 21.35 -8.97 -2.46
N HIS A 106 20.83 -7.73 -2.46
CA HIS A 106 21.59 -6.51 -2.78
C HIS A 106 22.25 -5.83 -1.56
N ASP A 107 22.67 -6.61 -0.55
CA ASP A 107 23.40 -6.15 0.64
C ASP A 107 22.65 -5.09 1.48
N ALA A 108 21.31 -5.15 1.53
CA ALA A 108 20.51 -4.27 2.40
C ALA A 108 20.98 -4.32 3.86
N GLU A 109 21.32 -5.52 4.35
CA GLU A 109 21.76 -5.76 5.73
C GLU A 109 23.11 -5.12 6.06
N ALA A 110 23.93 -4.81 5.05
CA ALA A 110 25.20 -4.13 5.23
C ALA A 110 25.05 -2.60 5.44
N THR A 111 23.81 -2.10 5.53
CA THR A 111 23.53 -0.70 5.86
C THR A 111 23.87 -0.42 7.32
N PRO A 112 24.64 0.65 7.63
CA PRO A 112 24.88 1.05 9.01
C PRO A 112 23.56 1.26 9.78
N ALA A 113 23.45 0.67 10.98
CA ALA A 113 22.24 0.70 11.78
C ALA A 113 20.97 0.14 11.08
N TYR A 114 21.14 -0.84 10.19
CA TYR A 114 20.06 -1.50 9.45
C TYR A 114 18.86 -1.88 10.31
N SER A 115 19.08 -2.54 11.45
CA SER A 115 18.00 -2.99 12.34
C SER A 115 17.15 -1.83 12.87
N VAL A 116 17.79 -0.72 13.26
CA VAL A 116 17.10 0.48 13.76
C VAL A 116 16.29 1.14 12.64
N LEU A 117 16.90 1.29 11.46
CA LEU A 117 16.23 1.87 10.29
C LEU A 117 15.03 1.01 9.88
N LYS A 118 15.22 -0.30 9.81
CA LYS A 118 14.18 -1.28 9.48
C LYS A 118 13.01 -1.18 10.46
N THR A 119 13.26 -1.26 11.76
CA THR A 119 12.20 -1.17 12.78
C THR A 119 11.47 0.18 12.73
N ALA A 120 12.19 1.29 12.54
CA ALA A 120 11.58 2.61 12.43
C ALA A 120 10.64 2.71 11.22
N ILE A 121 11.06 2.19 10.06
CA ILE A 121 10.25 2.18 8.84
C ILE A 121 9.04 1.26 9.02
N GLN A 122 9.24 0.04 9.55
CA GLN A 122 8.15 -0.90 9.79
C GLN A 122 7.08 -0.31 10.72
N LEU A 123 7.50 0.35 11.80
CA LEU A 123 6.58 1.04 12.70
C LEU A 123 5.83 2.17 11.99
N GLY A 124 6.52 2.93 11.15
CA GLY A 124 5.91 3.98 10.32
C GLY A 124 4.85 3.45 9.36
N CYS A 125 5.16 2.37 8.63
CA CYS A 125 4.24 1.71 7.71
C CYS A 125 3.00 1.17 8.44
N LYS A 126 3.20 0.45 9.56
CA LYS A 126 2.10 -0.07 10.39
C LYS A 126 1.22 1.06 10.93
N ALA A 127 1.83 2.15 11.40
CA ALA A 127 1.10 3.34 11.85
C ALA A 127 0.32 4.00 10.70
N ALA A 128 0.91 4.10 9.51
CA ALA A 128 0.27 4.70 8.34
C ALA A 128 -0.96 3.89 7.89
N ILE A 129 -0.85 2.57 7.86
CA ILE A 129 -1.95 1.65 7.57
C ILE A 129 -3.05 1.81 8.63
N PHE A 130 -2.69 1.68 9.91
CA PHE A 130 -3.64 1.77 11.02
C PHE A 130 -4.39 3.12 11.05
N LEU A 131 -3.69 4.25 10.86
CA LEU A 131 -4.33 5.56 10.78
C LEU A 131 -5.23 5.68 9.55
N SER A 132 -4.79 5.13 8.41
CA SER A 132 -5.55 5.18 7.16
C SER A 132 -6.84 4.39 7.28
N GLU A 133 -6.81 3.18 7.81
CA GLU A 133 -7.98 2.36 8.12
C GLU A 133 -8.92 3.09 9.08
N ARG A 134 -8.40 3.60 10.20
CA ARG A 134 -9.21 4.27 11.24
C ARG A 134 -9.90 5.56 10.74
N ILE A 135 -9.19 6.38 9.98
CA ILE A 135 -9.71 7.65 9.46
C ILE A 135 -10.61 7.39 8.24
N TYR A 136 -10.27 6.42 7.39
CA TYR A 136 -11.15 5.96 6.32
C TYR A 136 -12.51 5.50 6.87
N ILE A 137 -12.51 4.67 7.93
CA ILE A 137 -13.75 4.22 8.61
C ILE A 137 -14.59 5.41 9.10
N GLN A 138 -13.95 6.45 9.66
CA GLN A 138 -14.67 7.65 10.11
C GLN A 138 -15.28 8.46 8.96
N TYR A 139 -14.60 8.57 7.81
CA TYR A 139 -15.12 9.27 6.63
C TYR A 139 -16.12 8.44 5.82
N ALA A 140 -16.00 7.11 5.82
CA ALA A 140 -16.97 6.20 5.22
C ALA A 140 -18.29 6.18 6.03
N CYS A 141 -18.21 6.21 7.37
CA CYS A 141 -19.37 6.41 8.25
C CYS A 141 -19.86 7.88 8.31
N GLY A 142 -19.04 8.86 7.91
CA GLY A 142 -19.35 10.29 7.93
C GLY A 142 -19.40 10.91 6.53
N LYS A 143 -20.52 10.74 5.80
CA LYS A 143 -20.68 11.27 4.44
C LYS A 143 -20.52 12.80 4.38
N PHE A 144 -19.64 13.28 3.51
CA PHE A 144 -19.86 14.56 2.81
C PHE A 144 -20.94 14.36 1.74
N PRO A 145 -21.94 15.24 1.61
CA PRO A 145 -22.86 15.20 0.48
C PRO A 145 -22.08 15.53 -0.80
N THR A 146 -22.16 14.69 -1.82
CA THR A 146 -21.74 15.03 -3.18
C THR A 146 -22.59 16.19 -3.70
N PRO A 147 -22.01 17.29 -4.23
CA PRO A 147 -22.78 18.23 -5.02
C PRO A 147 -22.97 17.67 -6.43
N LEU A 148 -24.24 17.60 -6.85
CA LEU A 148 -24.71 17.61 -8.24
C LEU A 148 -24.53 16.33 -9.08
N THR A 149 -25.52 15.44 -8.99
CA THR A 149 -26.34 15.06 -10.16
C THR A 149 -27.75 14.73 -9.68
N GLN A 150 -28.73 15.53 -10.12
CA GLN A 150 -30.15 15.23 -9.92
C GLN A 150 -30.53 14.03 -10.77
N GLY A 151 -31.23 13.07 -10.15
CA GLY A 151 -32.04 12.07 -10.84
C GLY A 151 -31.34 10.74 -11.09
N VAL A 152 -31.30 9.87 -10.08
CA VAL A 152 -31.68 8.44 -10.14
C VAL A 152 -31.70 7.96 -8.67
N GLY A 153 -32.88 7.53 -8.20
CA GLY A 153 -33.15 6.65 -7.05
C GLY A 153 -32.32 6.81 -5.77
N ASP A 154 -32.97 7.18 -4.68
CA ASP A 154 -32.44 7.18 -3.31
C ASP A 154 -31.76 5.84 -2.98
N VAL A 155 -30.42 5.82 -3.02
CA VAL A 155 -29.63 4.71 -2.46
C VAL A 155 -29.62 4.90 -0.94
N PRO A 156 -30.08 3.91 -0.14
CA PRO A 156 -30.22 4.07 1.30
C PRO A 156 -28.92 4.55 1.97
N PHE A 157 -29.08 5.45 2.93
CA PHE A 157 -28.03 6.23 3.59
C PHE A 157 -27.08 5.42 4.50
N THR A 158 -27.21 4.10 4.58
CA THR A 158 -26.38 3.24 5.44
C THR A 158 -25.86 2.05 4.65
N GLN A 159 -24.70 2.19 4.01
CA GLN A 159 -23.92 1.02 3.62
C GLN A 159 -23.04 0.70 4.83
N SER A 160 -23.31 -0.42 5.49
CA SER A 160 -22.38 -1.00 6.47
C SER A 160 -21.01 -1.14 5.82
N LEU A 161 -19.95 -0.73 6.50
CA LEU A 161 -18.58 -0.89 6.02
C LEU A 161 -18.36 -2.39 5.74
N LEU A 162 -18.23 -2.77 4.47
CA LEU A 162 -18.01 -4.16 4.14
C LEU A 162 -16.49 -4.47 4.23
N PRO A 163 -16.08 -5.67 4.67
CA PRO A 163 -14.67 -6.03 4.77
C PRO A 163 -13.87 -5.80 3.48
N GLU A 164 -14.50 -6.02 2.31
CA GLU A 164 -13.90 -5.75 1.00
C GLU A 164 -13.55 -4.27 0.77
N ASP A 165 -14.34 -3.34 1.29
CA ASP A 165 -14.14 -1.91 1.08
C ASP A 165 -12.90 -1.41 1.84
N GLU A 166 -12.73 -1.92 3.07
CA GLU A 166 -11.56 -1.64 3.92
C GLU A 166 -10.29 -2.23 3.31
N VAL A 167 -10.35 -3.48 2.87
CA VAL A 167 -9.24 -4.18 2.22
C VAL A 167 -8.79 -3.44 0.96
N VAL A 168 -9.73 -3.11 0.07
CA VAL A 168 -9.43 -2.42 -1.19
C VAL A 168 -8.86 -1.01 -0.94
N CYS A 169 -9.41 -0.26 0.04
CA CYS A 169 -8.89 1.06 0.38
C CYS A 169 -7.47 0.99 0.95
N SER A 170 -7.23 0.10 1.92
CA SER A 170 -5.93 0.03 2.60
C SER A 170 -4.83 -0.48 1.65
N ALA A 171 -5.17 -1.46 0.80
CA ALA A 171 -4.25 -1.97 -0.21
C ALA A 171 -3.88 -0.90 -1.25
N TYR A 172 -4.86 -0.12 -1.72
CA TYR A 172 -4.61 1.02 -2.60
C TYR A 172 -3.65 2.06 -1.99
N VAL A 173 -3.82 2.37 -0.70
CA VAL A 173 -2.95 3.31 0.01
C VAL A 173 -1.52 2.76 0.10
N SER A 174 -1.37 1.47 0.38
CA SER A 174 -0.07 0.80 0.54
C SER A 174 0.73 0.81 -0.75
N ASP A 175 0.14 0.37 -1.87
CA ASP A 175 0.81 0.36 -3.18
C ASP A 175 1.11 1.75 -3.71
N ARG A 176 0.23 2.71 -3.46
CA ARG A 176 0.50 4.09 -3.85
C ARG A 176 1.69 4.65 -3.08
N GLN A 177 1.85 4.31 -1.80
CA GLN A 177 3.02 4.70 -1.03
C GLN A 177 4.29 4.04 -1.57
N LEU A 178 4.24 2.76 -1.97
CA LEU A 178 5.36 2.08 -2.61
C LEU A 178 5.82 2.78 -3.88
N LEU A 179 4.90 3.05 -4.79
CA LEU A 179 5.23 3.71 -6.04
C LEU A 179 5.77 5.14 -5.81
N VAL A 180 5.22 5.87 -4.84
CA VAL A 180 5.71 7.23 -4.54
C VAL A 180 7.11 7.20 -3.92
N ARG A 181 7.41 6.20 -3.08
CA ARG A 181 8.73 5.96 -2.47
C ARG A 181 9.76 5.51 -3.49
N GLN A 182 9.42 4.56 -4.36
CA GLN A 182 10.37 4.01 -5.33
C GLN A 182 10.75 5.03 -6.42
N LYS A 183 9.93 6.06 -6.67
CA LYS A 183 10.18 7.07 -7.71
C LYS A 183 11.54 7.79 -7.56
N PRO A 184 11.88 8.39 -6.40
CA PRO A 184 13.20 8.97 -6.18
C PRO A 184 14.30 7.91 -6.18
N VAL A 185 14.06 6.70 -5.65
CA VAL A 185 15.06 5.62 -5.63
C VAL A 185 15.45 5.18 -7.05
N HIS A 186 14.47 4.99 -7.94
CA HIS A 186 14.69 4.65 -9.34
C HIS A 186 15.40 5.79 -10.11
N THR A 187 15.14 7.04 -9.75
CA THR A 187 15.68 8.21 -10.46
C THR A 187 17.05 8.64 -9.97
N LEU A 188 17.32 8.55 -8.67
CA LEU A 188 18.50 9.12 -8.02
C LEU A 188 19.60 8.09 -7.75
N VAL A 189 19.27 6.79 -7.70
CA VAL A 189 20.26 5.73 -7.50
C VAL A 189 20.65 5.17 -8.86
N HIS A 190 21.94 5.26 -9.20
CA HIS A 190 22.47 4.60 -10.39
C HIS A 190 22.61 3.09 -10.14
N TRP A 191 21.75 2.32 -10.79
CA TRP A 191 21.79 0.86 -10.81
C TRP A 191 22.75 0.40 -11.91
N HIS A 192 24.05 0.39 -11.60
CA HIS A 192 25.05 -0.36 -12.36
C HIS A 192 25.16 -1.80 -11.84
#